data_AF-A0A1Y3NNH1-F1
#
_entry.id   AF-A0A1Y3NNH1-F1
#
_cell.length_a   1.000
_cell.length_b   1.000
_cell.length_c   1.000
_cell.angle_alpha   90.00
_cell.angle_beta   90.00
_cell.angle_gamma   90.00
#
_symmetry.space_group_name_H-M   'P 1'
#
loop_
_entity.id
_entity.type
_entity.pdbx_description
1 polymer ?
#
loop_
_entity_poly.entity_id
_entity_poly.type
_entity_poly.pdbx_seq_one_letter_code
_entity_poly.pdbx_strand_id
1 'polypeptide(L)'
;MFNQIRRLSKALPVVVRKNPLVKTEEKQEINELKVPDGSFKGENIRIAGRRLIFLTLKQCLALENDVICFDISYENNLLISCTENILFIWNLSTMEIEQKIEIKLRNKRGEKEYIKITSCVISKDGKYLITMMPSKMIIWNRATGKVSM
;
A
#
# COMPACT_ATOMS: atom_id res chain seq x y z
N MET A 1 -62.81 62.66 -24.06
CA MET A 1 -62.49 64.09 -24.24
C MET A 1 -62.29 64.74 -22.88
N PHE A 2 -61.48 65.80 -22.80
CA PHE A 2 -61.00 66.57 -21.62
C PHE A 2 -59.72 66.01 -20.97
N ASN A 3 -58.51 66.36 -21.41
CA ASN A 3 -57.74 67.61 -21.29
C ASN A 3 -57.20 67.97 -19.89
N GLN A 4 -55.86 68.11 -19.88
CA GLN A 4 -55.04 69.13 -19.20
C GLN A 4 -54.55 68.90 -17.75
N ILE A 5 -53.29 68.46 -17.67
CA ILE A 5 -52.10 69.19 -17.16
C ILE A 5 -52.29 70.08 -15.91
N ARG A 6 -51.60 69.73 -14.81
CA ARG A 6 -50.94 70.65 -13.86
C ARG A 6 -49.59 70.06 -13.46
N ARG A 7 -48.50 70.57 -14.05
CA ARG A 7 -47.51 71.51 -13.49
C ARG A 7 -46.63 70.96 -12.37
N LEU A 8 -45.37 70.78 -12.74
CA LEU A 8 -44.16 70.47 -11.99
C LEU A 8 -43.91 71.42 -10.81
N SER A 9 -43.41 70.87 -9.70
CA SER A 9 -42.40 71.55 -8.87
C SER A 9 -41.18 70.63 -8.75
N LYS A 10 -40.04 71.17 -9.20
CA LYS A 10 -38.72 70.52 -9.17
C LYS A 10 -38.23 70.47 -7.72
N ALA A 11 -37.95 69.29 -7.20
CA ALA A 11 -37.03 69.11 -6.08
C ALA A 11 -35.76 68.44 -6.64
N LEU A 12 -34.62 69.13 -6.51
CA LEU A 12 -33.31 68.65 -6.93
C LEU A 12 -32.93 67.38 -6.12
N PRO A 13 -32.38 66.33 -6.74
CA PRO A 13 -31.93 65.17 -6.00
C PRO A 13 -30.66 65.52 -5.21
N VAL A 14 -30.70 65.31 -3.89
CA VAL A 14 -29.50 65.25 -3.06
C VAL A 14 -28.66 64.08 -3.56
N VAL A 15 -27.52 64.39 -4.18
CA VAL A 15 -26.54 63.40 -4.62
C VAL A 15 -25.88 62.81 -3.36
N VAL A 16 -26.48 61.75 -2.82
CA VAL A 16 -25.79 60.88 -1.87
C VAL A 16 -24.74 60.13 -2.69
N ARG A 17 -23.47 60.56 -2.59
CA ARG A 17 -22.33 59.78 -3.07
C ARG A 17 -22.35 58.44 -2.33
N LYS A 18 -22.90 57.40 -2.97
CA LYS A 18 -22.64 56.02 -2.55
C LYS A 18 -21.16 55.76 -2.85
N ASN A 19 -20.37 55.58 -1.80
CA ASN A 19 -19.03 55.04 -1.93
C ASN A 19 -19.11 53.72 -2.73
N PRO A 20 -18.15 53.43 -3.61
CA PRO A 20 -18.16 52.18 -4.35
C PRO A 20 -18.14 51.01 -3.36
N LEU A 21 -19.04 50.05 -3.59
CA LEU A 21 -19.05 48.77 -2.90
C LEU A 21 -17.67 48.14 -3.07
N VAL A 22 -16.87 48.16 -2.00
CA VAL A 22 -15.71 47.28 -1.87
C VAL A 22 -16.27 45.88 -1.98
N LYS A 23 -16.02 45.23 -3.12
CA LYS A 23 -16.18 43.78 -3.22
C LYS A 23 -15.12 43.21 -2.29
N THR A 24 -15.51 42.96 -1.06
CA THR A 24 -14.74 42.10 -0.18
C THR A 24 -14.73 40.75 -0.89
N GLU A 25 -13.61 40.41 -1.52
CA GLU A 25 -13.36 39.03 -1.91
C GLU A 25 -13.37 38.23 -0.61
N GLU A 26 -14.53 37.64 -0.31
CA GLU A 26 -14.62 36.58 0.67
C GLU A 26 -13.71 35.47 0.14
N LYS A 27 -12.46 35.46 0.64
CA LYS A 27 -11.66 34.25 0.64
C LYS A 27 -12.51 33.25 1.38
N GLN A 28 -13.21 32.40 0.63
CA GLN A 28 -13.80 31.19 1.18
C GLN A 28 -12.63 30.42 1.76
N GLU A 29 -12.45 30.52 3.08
CA GLU A 29 -11.63 29.59 3.82
C GLU A 29 -12.23 28.22 3.52
N ILE A 30 -11.50 27.45 2.72
CA ILE A 30 -11.79 26.04 2.51
C ILE A 30 -11.57 25.43 3.90
N ASN A 31 -12.65 25.36 4.69
CA ASN A 31 -12.66 24.59 5.91
C ASN A 31 -12.26 23.18 5.52
N GLU A 32 -11.02 22.81 5.86
CA GLU A 32 -10.50 21.49 5.55
C GLU A 32 -11.49 20.47 6.11
N LEU A 33 -12.12 19.71 5.22
CA LEU A 33 -13.07 18.68 5.59
C LEU A 33 -12.30 17.61 6.36
N LYS A 34 -12.35 17.68 7.68
CA LYS A 34 -11.75 16.72 8.60
C LYS A 34 -12.60 15.46 8.57
N VAL A 35 -12.34 14.60 7.59
CA VAL A 35 -12.89 13.24 7.60
C VAL A 35 -12.01 12.43 8.56
N PRO A 36 -12.56 11.86 9.64
CA PRO A 36 -11.79 11.01 10.54
C PRO A 36 -11.41 9.73 9.78
N ASP A 37 -10.11 9.52 9.52
CA ASP A 37 -9.63 8.21 9.12
C ASP A 37 -9.42 7.33 10.35
N GLY A 38 -9.78 6.05 10.23
CA GLY A 38 -9.74 5.09 11.34
C GLY A 38 -8.34 4.58 11.68
N SER A 39 -7.29 5.08 11.01
CA SER A 39 -5.95 4.50 11.08
C SER A 39 -5.13 4.97 12.27
N PHE A 40 -5.40 6.16 12.81
CA PHE A 40 -4.64 6.66 13.95
C PHE A 40 -5.56 7.35 14.96
N LYS A 41 -5.59 6.83 16.20
CA LYS A 41 -6.16 7.52 17.38
C LYS A 41 -5.35 8.77 17.77
N GLY A 42 -4.55 9.35 16.86
CA GLY A 42 -3.74 10.55 17.08
C GLY A 42 -4.38 11.76 16.42
N GLU A 43 -4.10 12.95 16.95
CA GLU A 43 -4.51 14.20 16.31
C GLU A 43 -3.95 14.23 14.87
N ASN A 44 -4.85 14.39 13.90
CA ASN A 44 -4.54 14.40 12.48
C ASN A 44 -3.64 15.59 12.11
N ILE A 45 -2.33 15.46 12.30
CA ILE A 45 -1.36 16.44 11.80
C ILE A 45 -1.18 16.15 10.31
N ARG A 46 -1.90 16.91 9.48
CA ARG A 46 -1.56 17.04 8.05
C ARG A 46 -0.18 17.67 7.97
N ILE A 47 0.85 16.86 7.82
CA ILE A 47 2.20 17.35 7.53
C ILE A 47 2.20 17.83 6.09
N ALA A 48 2.24 19.15 5.90
CA ALA A 48 2.28 19.80 4.60
C ALA A 48 3.36 19.17 3.71
N GLY A 49 3.02 18.88 2.45
CA GLY A 49 3.93 18.28 1.47
C GLY A 49 3.93 16.74 1.41
N ARG A 50 3.16 16.04 2.26
CA ARG A 50 2.97 14.58 2.10
C ARG A 50 1.95 14.25 1.02
N ARG A 51 2.35 13.44 0.05
CA ARG A 51 1.48 12.93 -1.02
C ARG A 51 0.62 11.79 -0.48
N LEU A 52 -0.70 11.89 -0.67
CA LEU A 52 -1.59 10.75 -0.48
C LEU A 52 -1.23 9.65 -1.50
N ILE A 53 -0.93 8.46 -1.00
CA ILE A 53 -0.66 7.28 -1.83
C ILE A 53 -1.89 6.39 -1.73
N PHE A 54 -2.62 6.26 -2.84
CA PHE A 54 -3.71 5.30 -2.97
C PHE A 54 -3.13 3.99 -3.52
N LEU A 55 -3.33 2.90 -2.79
CA LEU A 55 -2.96 1.56 -3.22
C LEU A 55 -4.23 0.77 -3.51
N THR A 56 -4.28 0.16 -4.70
CA THR A 56 -5.35 -0.77 -5.08
C THR A 56 -4.80 -2.18 -4.97
N LEU A 57 -5.48 -3.05 -4.21
CA LEU A 57 -5.17 -4.48 -4.19
C LEU A 57 -5.43 -5.06 -5.59
N LYS A 58 -4.36 -5.52 -6.26
CA LYS A 58 -4.47 -6.11 -7.60
C LYS A 58 -4.68 -7.62 -7.55
N GLN A 59 -3.99 -8.30 -6.65
CA GLN A 59 -3.96 -9.75 -6.53
C GLN A 59 -3.92 -10.14 -5.06
N CYS A 60 -4.54 -11.28 -4.75
CA CYS A 60 -4.56 -11.88 -3.42
C CYS A 60 -4.27 -13.37 -3.59
N LEU A 61 -3.28 -13.87 -2.86
CA LEU A 61 -2.96 -15.29 -2.79
C LEU A 61 -3.46 -15.81 -1.44
N ALA A 62 -4.48 -16.67 -1.47
CA ALA A 62 -5.00 -17.33 -0.28
C ALA A 62 -4.44 -18.76 -0.21
N LEU A 63 -3.86 -19.11 0.93
CA LEU A 63 -3.26 -20.42 1.18
C LEU A 63 -3.99 -21.08 2.35
N GLU A 64 -4.15 -22.40 2.27
CA GLU A 64 -4.76 -23.18 3.36
C GLU A 64 -3.83 -23.29 4.58
N ASN A 65 -2.52 -23.19 4.35
CA ASN A 65 -1.50 -23.31 5.39
C ASN A 65 -0.99 -21.94 5.81
N ASP A 66 -0.63 -21.83 7.09
CA ASP A 66 -0.01 -20.64 7.64
C ASP A 66 1.32 -20.34 6.95
N VAL A 67 1.43 -19.12 6.44
CA VAL A 67 2.68 -18.59 5.88
C VAL A 67 3.50 -18.02 7.02
N ILE A 68 4.65 -18.64 7.28
CA ILE A 68 5.55 -18.22 8.36
C ILE A 68 6.39 -17.02 7.90
N CYS A 69 6.89 -17.08 6.67
CA CYS A 69 7.68 -16.02 6.06
C CYS A 69 7.58 -16.10 4.53
N PHE A 70 7.91 -15.00 3.86
CA PHE A 70 7.96 -14.92 2.41
C PHE A 70 9.01 -13.89 1.99
N ASP A 71 9.45 -13.97 0.74
CA ASP A 71 10.32 -12.98 0.11
C ASP A 71 9.96 -12.80 -1.37
N ILE A 72 10.18 -11.62 -1.91
CA ILE A 72 9.75 -11.23 -3.26
C ILE A 72 10.94 -10.66 -4.04
N SER A 73 11.14 -11.18 -5.24
CA SER A 73 12.12 -10.66 -6.19
C SER A 73 11.42 -10.25 -7.48
N TYR A 74 11.17 -8.95 -7.63
CA TYR A 74 10.55 -8.38 -8.82
C TYR A 74 11.41 -8.57 -10.08
N GLU A 75 12.74 -8.43 -9.95
CA GLU A 75 13.68 -8.59 -11.07
C GLU A 75 13.63 -9.99 -11.66
N ASN A 76 13.48 -11.00 -10.80
CA ASN A 76 13.47 -12.41 -11.20
C ASN A 76 12.05 -12.95 -11.41
N ASN A 77 11.03 -12.11 -11.26
CA ASN A 77 9.61 -12.48 -11.33
C ASN A 77 9.25 -13.63 -10.38
N LEU A 78 9.79 -13.58 -9.16
CA LEU A 78 9.69 -14.64 -8.16
C LEU A 78 9.02 -14.14 -6.88
N LEU A 79 8.18 -15.00 -6.32
CA LEU A 79 7.76 -14.95 -4.92
C LEU A 79 8.14 -16.29 -4.31
N ILE A 80 8.73 -16.27 -3.12
CA ILE A 80 8.85 -17.47 -2.29
C ILE A 80 7.99 -17.30 -1.06
N SER A 81 7.29 -18.37 -0.68
CA SER A 81 6.58 -18.41 0.60
C SER A 81 6.94 -19.70 1.31
N CYS A 82 7.23 -19.58 2.59
CA CYS A 82 7.55 -20.72 3.42
C CYS A 82 6.41 -20.99 4.41
N THR A 83 5.91 -22.22 4.37
CA THR A 83 5.07 -22.78 5.41
C THR A 83 5.94 -23.63 6.34
N GLU A 84 5.34 -24.40 7.26
CA GLU A 84 6.06 -25.18 8.28
C GLU A 84 7.28 -25.96 7.76
N ASN A 85 7.09 -26.79 6.74
CA ASN A 85 8.13 -27.65 6.18
C ASN A 85 8.21 -27.59 4.65
N ILE A 86 7.46 -26.69 4.01
CA ILE A 86 7.42 -26.59 2.56
C ILE A 86 7.80 -25.16 2.16
N LEU A 87 8.74 -25.08 1.23
CA LEU A 87 9.06 -23.87 0.50
C LEU A 87 8.34 -23.91 -0.85
N PHE A 88 7.44 -22.96 -1.07
CA PHE A 88 6.77 -22.75 -2.35
C PHE A 88 7.50 -21.67 -3.13
N ILE A 89 7.67 -21.93 -4.42
CA ILE A 89 8.25 -21.01 -5.39
C ILE A 89 7.16 -20.68 -6.39
N TRP A 90 6.84 -19.40 -6.49
CA TRP A 90 5.75 -18.88 -7.29
C TRP A 90 6.30 -18.01 -8.40
N ASN A 91 5.64 -18.09 -9.54
CA ASN A 91 5.82 -17.12 -10.60
C ASN A 91 5.03 -15.86 -10.24
N LEU A 92 5.70 -14.72 -10.11
CA LEU A 92 5.06 -13.47 -9.66
C LEU A 92 4.09 -12.89 -10.72
N SER A 93 4.26 -13.20 -12.00
CA SER A 93 3.38 -12.69 -13.05
C SER A 93 2.09 -13.49 -13.19
N THR A 94 2.18 -14.83 -13.10
CA THR A 94 1.03 -15.73 -13.25
C THR A 94 0.39 -16.13 -11.93
N MET A 95 1.11 -15.96 -10.81
CA MET A 95 0.75 -16.46 -9.47
C MET A 95 0.57 -17.99 -9.40
N GLU A 96 1.21 -18.71 -10.32
CA GLU A 96 1.25 -20.17 -10.32
C GLU A 96 2.47 -20.70 -9.56
N ILE A 97 2.33 -21.91 -9.01
CA ILE A 97 3.42 -22.61 -8.32
C ILE A 97 4.37 -23.17 -9.39
N GLU A 98 5.58 -22.63 -9.46
CA GLU A 98 6.64 -23.20 -10.31
C GLU A 98 7.22 -24.47 -9.69
N GLN A 99 7.44 -24.45 -8.37
CA GLN A 99 8.07 -25.55 -7.68
C GLN A 99 7.68 -25.59 -6.20
N LYS A 100 7.62 -26.81 -5.68
CA LYS A 100 7.39 -27.11 -4.27
C LYS A 100 8.56 -27.91 -3.73
N ILE A 101 9.25 -27.37 -2.72
CA ILE A 101 10.39 -28.01 -2.08
C ILE A 101 10.00 -28.41 -0.67
N GLU A 102 9.99 -29.72 -0.40
CA GLU A 102 9.76 -30.25 0.95
C GLU A 102 11.09 -30.32 1.70
N ILE A 103 11.18 -29.60 2.81
CA ILE A 103 12.38 -29.50 3.61
C ILE A 103 12.39 -30.71 4.55
N LYS A 104 13.33 -31.63 4.33
CA LYS A 104 13.50 -32.84 5.16
C LYS A 104 14.89 -32.82 5.79
N LEU A 105 14.92 -32.62 7.09
CA LEU A 105 16.15 -32.65 7.87
C LEU A 105 16.24 -33.93 8.69
N ARG A 106 17.45 -34.49 8.71
CA ARG A 106 17.79 -35.63 9.53
C ARG A 106 18.95 -35.26 10.44
N ASN A 107 18.87 -35.70 11.69
CA ASN A 107 19.95 -35.58 12.65
C ASN A 107 21.14 -36.48 12.26
N LYS A 108 22.28 -36.32 12.93
CA LYS A 108 23.45 -37.21 12.76
C LYS A 108 23.14 -38.70 12.98
N ARG A 109 22.05 -39.00 13.70
CA ARG A 109 21.54 -40.35 13.98
C ARG A 109 20.53 -40.86 12.93
N GLY A 110 20.19 -40.06 11.91
CA GLY A 110 19.23 -40.40 10.86
C GLY A 110 17.76 -40.13 11.21
N GLU A 111 17.46 -39.71 12.43
CA GLU A 111 16.10 -39.37 12.88
C GLU A 111 15.60 -38.07 12.27
N LYS A 112 14.27 -37.97 12.05
CA LYS A 112 13.63 -36.75 11.55
C LYS A 112 13.80 -35.63 12.58
N GLU A 113 14.44 -34.55 12.16
CA GLU A 113 14.62 -33.38 13.00
C GLU A 113 13.39 -32.48 12.90
N TYR A 114 13.01 -31.85 14.01
CA TYR A 114 11.94 -30.85 13.99
C TYR A 114 12.41 -29.62 13.22
N ILE A 115 11.58 -29.16 12.29
CA ILE A 115 11.91 -28.07 11.36
C ILE A 115 11.07 -26.87 11.76
N LYS A 116 11.74 -25.79 12.17
CA LYS A 116 11.11 -24.51 12.47
C LYS A 116 11.81 -23.43 11.66
N ILE A 117 11.19 -23.07 10.55
CA ILE A 117 11.72 -22.03 9.67
C ILE A 117 11.39 -20.68 10.30
N THR A 118 12.37 -19.79 10.33
CA THR A 118 12.23 -18.44 10.89
C THR A 118 12.28 -17.37 9.83
N SER A 119 12.94 -17.62 8.71
CA SER A 119 13.06 -16.68 7.60
C SER A 119 13.40 -17.39 6.29
N CYS A 120 13.06 -16.76 5.17
CA CYS A 120 13.51 -17.16 3.84
C CYS A 120 13.91 -15.93 3.02
N VAL A 121 14.88 -16.10 2.11
CA VAL A 121 15.42 -15.03 1.26
C VAL A 121 15.74 -15.59 -0.13
N ILE A 122 15.49 -14.77 -1.16
CA ILE A 122 15.90 -15.02 -2.55
C ILE A 122 17.24 -14.32 -2.79
N SER A 123 18.20 -15.02 -3.39
CA SER A 123 19.44 -14.37 -3.84
C SER A 123 19.15 -13.33 -4.92
N LYS A 124 20.00 -12.30 -5.04
CA LYS A 124 19.79 -11.23 -6.03
C LYS A 124 19.67 -11.77 -7.46
N ASP A 125 20.46 -12.79 -7.80
CA ASP A 125 20.43 -13.44 -9.12
C ASP A 125 19.29 -14.46 -9.29
N GLY A 126 18.48 -14.69 -8.25
CA GLY A 126 17.34 -15.61 -8.28
C GLY A 126 17.71 -17.09 -8.42
N LYS A 127 19.00 -17.44 -8.35
CA LYS A 127 19.47 -18.82 -8.51
C LYS A 127 19.44 -19.61 -7.21
N TYR A 128 19.59 -18.91 -6.10
CA TYR A 128 19.64 -19.51 -4.78
C TYR A 128 18.51 -19.02 -3.91
N LEU A 129 17.98 -19.94 -3.12
CA LEU A 129 17.00 -19.65 -2.09
C LEU A 129 17.61 -20.02 -0.77
N ILE A 130 17.40 -19.21 0.25
CA ILE A 130 17.94 -19.45 1.58
C ILE A 130 16.77 -19.63 2.53
N THR A 131 16.80 -20.69 3.32
CA THR A 131 15.86 -20.89 4.42
C THR A 131 16.65 -20.94 5.72
N MET A 132 16.27 -20.12 6.68
CA MET A 132 16.89 -20.04 7.99
C MET A 132 16.03 -20.73 9.04
N MET A 133 16.71 -21.41 9.95
CA MET A 133 16.18 -22.01 11.17
C MET A 133 17.03 -21.52 12.34
N PRO A 134 16.58 -21.69 13.61
CA PRO A 134 17.33 -21.20 14.77
C PRO A 134 18.79 -21.66 14.85
N SER A 135 19.08 -22.88 14.40
CA SER A 135 20.42 -23.49 14.51
C SER A 135 21.14 -23.73 13.18
N LYS A 136 20.44 -23.54 12.05
CA LYS A 136 20.90 -23.97 10.73
C LYS A 136 20.39 -23.04 9.65
N MET A 137 21.19 -22.88 8.61
CA MET A 137 20.79 -22.24 7.36
C MET A 137 20.96 -23.25 6.24
N ILE A 138 19.99 -23.30 5.32
CA ILE A 138 20.04 -24.16 4.14
C ILE A 138 19.97 -23.27 2.92
N ILE A 139 20.90 -23.52 2.00
CA ILE A 139 20.94 -22.87 0.70
C ILE A 139 20.43 -23.88 -0.32
N TRP A 140 19.46 -23.48 -1.12
CA TRP A 140 18.83 -24.29 -2.16
C TRP A 140 19.23 -23.74 -3.51
N ASN A 141 19.58 -24.63 -4.43
CA ASN A 141 19.69 -24.28 -5.83
C ASN A 141 18.27 -24.33 -6.44
N ARG A 142 17.75 -23.18 -6.88
CA ARG A 142 16.38 -23.04 -7.43
C ARG A 142 16.16 -23.98 -8.62
N ALA A 143 17.09 -24.05 -9.56
CA ALA A 143 16.92 -24.83 -10.78
C ALA A 143 16.74 -26.34 -10.50
N THR A 144 17.40 -26.84 -9.46
CA THR A 144 17.35 -28.27 -9.11
C THR A 144 16.40 -28.59 -7.96
N GLY A 145 16.01 -27.60 -7.16
CA GLY A 145 15.30 -27.79 -5.88
C GLY A 145 16.11 -28.53 -4.82
N LYS A 146 17.43 -28.71 -5.01
CA LYS A 146 18.32 -29.43 -4.07
C LYS A 146 19.14 -28.46 -3.23
N VAL A 147 19.60 -28.94 -2.08
CA VAL A 147 20.54 -28.20 -1.23
C VAL A 147 21.83 -27.99 -2.02
N SER A 148 22.25 -26.73 -2.14
CA SER A 148 23.56 -26.36 -2.67
C SER A 148 24.60 -26.61 -1.58
N MET A 149 25.57 -27.48 -1.86
CA MET A 149 26.70 -27.76 -0.97
C MET A 149 27.66 -26.57 -0.92
#